data_AF-A0A6N3E5T5-F1
#
_entry.id   AF-A0A6N3E5T5-F1
#
_cell.length_a   1.000
_cell.length_b   1.000
_cell.length_c   1.000
_cell.angle_alpha   90.00
_cell.angle_beta   90.00
_cell.angle_gamma   90.00
#
_symmetry.space_group_name_H-M   'P 1'
#
loop_
_entity.id
_entity.type
_entity.pdbx_description
1 polymer ?
#
loop_
_entity_poly.entity_id
_entity_poly.type
_entity_poly.pdbx_seq_one_letter_code
_entity_poly.pdbx_strand_id
1 'polypeptide(L)'
;MSDGSAWEREALSIKQVPSLQALLRCCDERLLVRAIVEEHAVLAGDWDALPAKRKRAAEKRLAATLATMRGLPLDKKGARGSLLLPHESFVLHARSGLIERHVSAALLSLDDVPFARRAVQRSDAAPPGEAEGPQPRPYTLDPWERTLASRVWLGGSRCCRERYLVLASAFWEMTYFGFEYERVCARRAEEKARRLVGKDVPGERPSEPPRTVSDERRRQAEGFGLVEPDRFELDYRDSMIVRVAQLNDDSRKALWLLLLDVARRLGKA
;
A
#
# COMPACT_ATOMS: atom_id res chain seq x y z
N MET A 1 2.00 -31.55 -20.77
CA MET A 1 1.21 -30.37 -21.15
C MET A 1 1.57 -29.27 -20.15
N SER A 2 2.12 -28.14 -20.60
CA SER A 2 2.39 -27.03 -19.68
C SER A 2 1.06 -26.50 -19.22
N ASP A 3 0.67 -26.89 -18.01
CA ASP A 3 -0.47 -26.32 -17.31
C ASP A 3 -0.27 -24.81 -17.32
N GLY A 4 -1.07 -24.08 -18.12
CA GLY A 4 -0.92 -22.64 -18.33
C GLY A 4 -0.82 -21.89 -17.00
N SER A 5 -0.22 -20.69 -17.05
CA SER A 5 0.03 -19.88 -15.86
C SER A 5 -1.23 -19.83 -14.99
N ALA A 6 -1.12 -20.03 -13.67
CA ALA A 6 -2.29 -20.00 -12.77
C ALA A 6 -3.12 -18.70 -12.95
N TRP A 7 -2.47 -17.65 -13.43
CA TRP A 7 -3.03 -16.34 -13.71
C TRP A 7 -3.88 -16.24 -14.99
N GLU A 8 -3.77 -17.20 -15.90
CA GLU A 8 -4.47 -17.21 -17.20
C GLU A 8 -5.73 -18.07 -17.18
N ARG A 9 -5.96 -18.83 -16.11
CA ARG A 9 -7.06 -19.80 -16.02
C ARG A 9 -8.40 -19.13 -15.74
N GLU A 10 -9.42 -19.49 -16.51
CA GLU A 10 -10.79 -19.00 -16.35
C GLU A 10 -11.49 -19.52 -15.09
N ALA A 11 -11.12 -20.74 -14.65
CA ALA A 11 -11.61 -21.35 -13.43
C ALA A 11 -10.45 -21.78 -12.54
N LEU A 12 -10.57 -21.48 -11.25
CA LEU A 12 -9.52 -21.69 -10.25
C LEU A 12 -10.11 -22.24 -8.96
N SER A 13 -9.39 -23.19 -8.36
CA SER A 13 -9.53 -23.50 -6.95
C SER A 13 -8.63 -22.56 -6.13
N ILE A 14 -9.06 -22.22 -4.92
CA ILE A 14 -8.27 -21.38 -4.01
C ILE A 14 -6.87 -21.97 -3.72
N LYS A 15 -6.70 -23.29 -3.85
CA LYS A 15 -5.42 -23.98 -3.66
C LYS A 15 -4.43 -23.71 -4.80
N GLN A 16 -4.92 -23.42 -6.00
CA GLN A 16 -4.11 -23.09 -7.17
C GLN A 16 -3.57 -21.65 -7.14
N VAL A 17 -4.21 -20.76 -6.36
CA VAL A 17 -3.68 -19.41 -6.13
C VAL A 17 -2.53 -19.50 -5.11
N PRO A 18 -1.29 -19.09 -5.45
CA PRO A 18 -0.16 -19.19 -4.53
C PRO A 18 -0.35 -18.27 -3.32
N SER A 19 0.23 -18.66 -2.19
CA SER A 19 0.33 -17.77 -1.03
C SER A 19 1.48 -16.78 -1.22
N LEU A 20 1.50 -15.70 -0.43
CA LEU A 20 2.60 -14.74 -0.44
C LEU A 20 3.94 -15.44 -0.16
N GLN A 21 3.99 -16.35 0.82
CA GLN A 21 5.19 -17.15 1.08
C GLN A 21 5.63 -17.99 -0.13
N ALA A 22 4.68 -18.59 -0.86
CA ALA A 22 5.02 -19.38 -2.03
C ALA A 22 5.68 -18.51 -3.12
N LEU A 23 5.17 -17.29 -3.33
CA LEU A 23 5.78 -16.34 -4.25
C LEU A 23 7.15 -15.86 -3.77
N LEU A 24 7.31 -15.57 -2.47
CA LEU A 24 8.59 -15.19 -1.89
C LEU A 24 9.64 -16.32 -2.00
N ARG A 25 9.23 -17.60 -1.94
CA ARG A 25 10.13 -18.75 -2.18
C ARG A 25 10.57 -18.84 -3.64
N CYS A 26 9.71 -18.49 -4.58
CA CYS A 26 9.98 -18.60 -6.02
C CYS A 26 10.67 -17.36 -6.63
N CYS A 27 10.63 -16.20 -5.96
CA CYS A 27 11.23 -14.99 -6.51
C CYS A 27 12.76 -15.02 -6.45
N ASP A 28 13.39 -14.31 -7.39
CA ASP A 28 14.81 -14.01 -7.33
C ASP A 28 15.05 -13.02 -6.17
N GLU A 29 15.88 -13.45 -5.22
CA GLU A 29 16.18 -12.68 -4.02
C GLU A 29 16.85 -11.35 -4.35
N ARG A 30 17.78 -11.32 -5.31
CA ARG A 30 18.52 -10.10 -5.66
C ARG A 30 17.58 -9.08 -6.30
N LEU A 31 16.69 -9.53 -7.19
CA LEU A 31 15.70 -8.65 -7.81
C LEU A 31 14.70 -8.12 -6.78
N LEU A 32 14.25 -8.95 -5.83
CA LEU A 32 13.34 -8.50 -4.78
C LEU A 32 14.01 -7.50 -3.83
N VAL A 33 15.22 -7.78 -3.35
CA VAL A 33 15.98 -6.85 -2.49
C VAL A 33 16.21 -5.53 -3.22
N ARG A 34 16.57 -5.58 -4.51
CA ARG A 34 16.73 -4.37 -5.33
C ARG A 34 15.44 -3.56 -5.42
N ALA A 35 14.31 -4.20 -5.70
CA ALA A 35 13.01 -3.53 -5.75
C ALA A 35 12.64 -2.89 -4.41
N ILE A 36 12.88 -3.57 -3.28
CA ILE A 36 12.65 -3.01 -1.94
C ILE A 36 13.52 -1.77 -1.69
N VAL A 37 14.80 -1.83 -2.07
CA VAL A 37 15.73 -0.72 -1.87
C VAL A 37 15.33 0.50 -2.70
N GLU A 38 15.13 0.30 -4.01
CA GLU A 38 14.82 1.38 -4.95
C GLU A 38 13.51 2.10 -4.62
N GLU A 39 12.51 1.39 -4.11
CA GLU A 39 11.13 1.93 -3.98
C GLU A 39 10.75 2.30 -2.54
N HIS A 40 11.41 1.72 -1.54
CA HIS A 40 11.01 1.93 -0.15
C HIS A 40 12.16 2.41 0.74
N ALA A 41 13.36 1.82 0.61
CA ALA A 41 14.48 2.20 1.47
C ALA A 41 14.99 3.62 1.16
N VAL A 42 14.97 4.03 -0.12
CA VAL A 42 15.34 5.40 -0.55
C VAL A 42 14.37 6.45 0.01
N LEU A 43 13.09 6.11 0.19
CA LEU A 43 12.10 7.03 0.74
C LEU A 43 12.14 7.11 2.28
N ALA A 44 12.70 6.09 2.95
CA ALA A 44 12.74 5.98 4.41
C ALA A 44 13.90 6.74 5.07
N GLY A 45 14.78 7.38 4.29
CA GLY A 45 15.89 8.20 4.77
C GLY A 45 16.95 8.44 3.69
N ASP A 46 18.11 9.01 4.06
CA ASP A 46 19.21 9.29 3.12
C ASP A 46 19.96 8.02 2.70
N TRP A 47 19.25 7.03 2.12
CA TRP A 47 19.85 5.79 1.66
C TRP A 47 21.03 6.07 0.76
N ASP A 48 20.91 7.04 -0.15
CA ASP A 48 21.99 7.41 -1.07
C ASP A 48 23.23 7.95 -0.37
N ALA A 49 23.07 8.68 0.74
CA ALA A 49 24.18 9.18 1.55
C ALA A 49 24.81 8.11 2.46
N LEU A 50 24.22 6.91 2.58
CA LEU A 50 24.77 5.85 3.41
C LEU A 50 26.11 5.33 2.83
N PRO A 51 27.13 5.10 3.68
CA PRO A 51 28.34 4.41 3.28
C PRO A 51 28.05 3.02 2.71
N ALA A 52 28.81 2.59 1.70
CA ALA A 52 28.63 1.31 1.02
C ALA A 52 28.58 0.11 1.99
N LYS A 53 29.36 0.13 3.08
CA LYS A 53 29.33 -0.90 4.13
C LYS A 53 27.96 -0.99 4.82
N ARG A 54 27.29 0.15 5.07
CA ARG A 54 25.95 0.19 5.69
C ARG A 54 24.86 -0.25 4.72
N LYS A 55 24.94 0.14 3.44
CA LYS A 55 24.04 -0.35 2.37
C LYS A 55 24.08 -1.87 2.28
N ARG A 56 25.28 -2.45 2.15
CA ARG A 56 25.48 -3.91 2.13
C ARG A 56 24.97 -4.60 3.41
N ALA A 57 25.13 -3.99 4.57
CA ALA A 57 24.62 -4.55 5.83
C ALA A 57 23.07 -4.56 5.85
N ALA A 58 22.43 -3.50 5.36
CA ALA A 58 20.97 -3.44 5.25
C ALA A 58 20.43 -4.44 4.22
N GLU A 59 21.07 -4.58 3.06
CA GLU A 59 20.72 -5.61 2.06
C GLU A 59 20.86 -7.03 2.63
N LYS A 60 21.93 -7.31 3.39
CA LYS A 60 22.09 -8.60 4.08
C LYS A 60 20.98 -8.85 5.10
N ARG A 61 20.54 -7.81 5.82
CA ARG A 61 19.41 -7.93 6.75
C ARG A 61 18.11 -8.25 5.99
N LEU A 62 17.83 -7.55 4.89
CA LEU A 62 16.69 -7.85 4.01
C LEU A 62 16.69 -9.31 3.54
N ALA A 63 17.83 -9.80 3.06
CA ALA A 63 17.97 -11.18 2.61
C ALA A 63 17.75 -12.20 3.75
N ALA A 64 18.29 -11.92 4.94
CA ALA A 64 18.07 -12.77 6.12
C ALA A 64 16.58 -12.82 6.53
N THR A 65 15.89 -11.69 6.54
CA THR A 65 14.45 -11.60 6.82
C THR A 65 13.62 -12.37 5.81
N LEU A 66 13.97 -12.24 4.52
CA LEU A 66 13.32 -13.00 3.46
C LEU A 66 13.50 -14.51 3.67
N ALA A 67 14.70 -14.95 4.06
CA ALA A 67 14.95 -16.35 4.40
C ALA A 67 14.10 -16.81 5.60
N THR A 68 13.95 -15.99 6.65
CA THR A 68 13.03 -16.27 7.76
C THR A 68 11.59 -16.41 7.27
N MET A 69 11.07 -15.44 6.52
CA MET A 69 9.70 -15.48 5.99
C MET A 69 9.44 -16.70 5.10
N ARG A 70 10.43 -17.13 4.31
CA ARG A 70 10.35 -18.35 3.48
C ARG A 70 10.24 -19.63 4.33
N GLY A 71 10.72 -19.62 5.57
CA GLY A 71 10.71 -20.80 6.46
C GLY A 71 9.54 -20.86 7.45
N LEU A 72 8.80 -19.77 7.65
CA LEU A 72 7.78 -19.71 8.70
C LEU A 72 6.60 -20.67 8.49
N PRO A 73 6.05 -21.28 9.56
CA PRO A 73 4.78 -22.00 9.48
C PRO A 73 3.64 -21.02 9.14
N LEU A 74 2.66 -21.47 8.35
CA LEU A 74 1.58 -20.61 7.88
C LEU A 74 0.30 -20.76 8.72
N ASP A 75 -0.29 -19.63 9.15
CA ASP A 75 -1.64 -19.57 9.73
C ASP A 75 -2.70 -19.55 8.62
N LYS A 76 -2.90 -20.71 7.98
CA LYS A 76 -3.87 -20.88 6.88
C LYS A 76 -5.31 -20.63 7.31
N LYS A 77 -5.62 -20.80 8.60
CA LYS A 77 -6.98 -20.60 9.14
C LYS A 77 -7.26 -19.11 9.30
N GLY A 78 -6.31 -18.36 9.88
CA GLY A 78 -6.43 -16.92 10.06
C GLY A 78 -6.37 -16.11 8.77
N ALA A 79 -5.75 -16.64 7.71
CA ALA A 79 -5.69 -16.00 6.39
C ALA A 79 -6.78 -16.50 5.43
N ARG A 80 -7.78 -17.25 5.92
CA ARG A 80 -8.84 -17.79 5.07
C ARG A 80 -9.66 -16.65 4.47
N GLY A 81 -9.73 -16.60 3.15
CA GLY A 81 -10.46 -15.56 2.43
C GLY A 81 -9.63 -14.30 2.16
N SER A 82 -8.43 -14.19 2.71
CA SER A 82 -7.52 -13.06 2.49
C SER A 82 -6.85 -13.13 1.11
N LEU A 83 -6.95 -12.02 0.38
CA LEU A 83 -6.37 -11.83 -0.95
C LEU A 83 -5.48 -10.59 -0.98
N LEU A 84 -4.23 -10.76 -1.40
CA LEU A 84 -3.35 -9.67 -1.80
C LEU A 84 -3.49 -9.46 -3.30
N LEU A 85 -3.98 -8.27 -3.65
CA LEU A 85 -4.16 -7.83 -5.02
C LEU A 85 -3.22 -6.65 -5.28
N PRO A 86 -2.70 -6.51 -6.51
CA PRO A 86 -1.91 -5.37 -6.85
C PRO A 86 -2.79 -4.12 -6.97
N HIS A 87 -2.33 -3.03 -6.38
CA HIS A 87 -3.02 -1.76 -6.35
C HIS A 87 -2.08 -0.65 -6.83
N GLU A 88 -2.64 0.35 -7.50
CA GLU A 88 -1.88 1.51 -7.95
C GLU A 88 -2.30 2.74 -7.16
N SER A 89 -1.37 3.62 -6.84
CA SER A 89 -1.68 4.91 -6.25
C SER A 89 -0.84 6.00 -6.89
N PHE A 90 -1.35 7.22 -6.83
CA PHE A 90 -0.74 8.38 -7.45
C PHE A 90 -0.51 9.44 -6.39
N VAL A 91 0.70 9.99 -6.35
CA VAL A 91 1.12 11.02 -5.39
C VAL A 91 1.60 12.25 -6.15
N LEU A 92 1.09 13.43 -5.79
CA LEU A 92 1.55 14.70 -6.32
C LEU A 92 2.70 15.23 -5.47
N HIS A 93 3.87 15.41 -6.09
CA HIS A 93 5.01 16.03 -5.45
C HIS A 93 4.86 17.56 -5.44
N ALA A 94 4.51 18.11 -4.27
CA ALA A 94 4.18 19.53 -4.11
C ALA A 94 5.27 20.51 -4.60
N ARG A 95 6.55 20.10 -4.63
CA ARG A 95 7.67 20.95 -5.07
C ARG A 95 7.99 20.85 -6.56
N SER A 96 7.84 19.67 -7.16
CA SER A 96 8.19 19.42 -8.56
C SER A 96 6.99 19.44 -9.50
N GLY A 97 5.76 19.37 -8.97
CA GLY A 97 4.54 19.22 -9.75
C GLY A 97 4.43 17.88 -10.47
N LEU A 98 5.33 16.92 -10.17
CA LEU A 98 5.32 15.59 -10.78
C LEU A 98 4.29 14.71 -10.10
N ILE A 99 3.58 13.91 -10.90
CA ILE A 99 2.74 12.81 -10.42
C ILE A 99 3.57 11.54 -10.45
N GLU A 100 3.80 10.96 -9.27
CA GLU A 100 4.42 9.65 -9.14
C GLU A 100 3.36 8.56 -9.09
N ARG A 101 3.59 7.46 -9.82
CA ARG A 101 2.78 6.26 -9.79
C ARG A 101 3.47 5.21 -8.93
N HIS A 102 2.77 4.73 -7.91
CA HIS A 102 3.21 3.62 -7.06
C HIS A 102 2.40 2.36 -7.37
N VAL A 103 3.07 1.21 -7.29
CA VAL A 103 2.43 -0.11 -7.38
C VAL A 103 2.69 -0.86 -6.08
N SER A 104 1.63 -1.25 -5.38
CA SER A 104 1.68 -1.84 -4.06
C SER A 104 0.80 -3.09 -3.95
N ALA A 105 0.89 -3.78 -2.81
CA ALA A 105 0.00 -4.88 -2.49
C ALA A 105 -1.12 -4.41 -1.54
N ALA A 106 -2.37 -4.56 -1.98
CA ALA A 106 -3.57 -4.29 -1.20
C ALA A 106 -4.17 -5.59 -0.66
N LEU A 107 -4.39 -5.65 0.66
CA LEU A 107 -5.03 -6.78 1.31
C LEU A 107 -6.55 -6.59 1.40
N LEU A 108 -7.31 -7.46 0.75
CA LEU A 108 -8.77 -7.50 0.77
C LEU A 108 -9.27 -8.88 1.24
N SER A 109 -10.55 -8.96 1.60
CA SER A 109 -11.24 -10.21 1.91
C SER A 109 -12.16 -10.59 0.75
N LEU A 110 -12.31 -11.90 0.50
CA LEU A 110 -13.39 -12.40 -0.36
C LEU A 110 -14.79 -12.03 0.18
N ASP A 111 -14.91 -11.78 1.48
CA ASP A 111 -16.18 -11.29 2.06
C ASP A 111 -16.52 -9.86 1.62
N ASP A 112 -15.56 -9.14 1.03
CA ASP A 112 -15.76 -7.79 0.51
C ASP A 112 -16.42 -7.76 -0.88
N VAL A 113 -16.57 -8.91 -1.54
CA VAL A 113 -17.11 -9.03 -2.90
C VAL A 113 -18.48 -8.35 -3.08
N PRO A 114 -19.46 -8.48 -2.16
CA PRO A 114 -20.73 -7.75 -2.26
C PRO A 114 -20.56 -6.24 -2.17
N PHE A 115 -19.59 -5.74 -1.40
CA PHE A 115 -19.31 -4.31 -1.28
C PHE A 115 -18.64 -3.79 -2.55
N ALA A 116 -17.65 -4.52 -3.09
CA ALA A 116 -17.01 -4.19 -4.36
C ALA A 116 -18.02 -4.11 -5.51
N ARG A 117 -18.98 -5.06 -5.58
CA ARG A 117 -20.02 -5.06 -6.60
C ARG A 117 -20.90 -3.82 -6.53
N ARG A 118 -21.36 -3.45 -5.33
CA ARG A 118 -22.16 -2.24 -5.12
C ARG A 118 -21.38 -0.98 -5.47
N ALA A 119 -20.10 -0.92 -5.10
CA ALA A 119 -19.23 0.22 -5.36
C ALA A 119 -19.01 0.44 -6.87
N VAL A 120 -18.73 -0.64 -7.63
CA VAL A 120 -18.58 -0.56 -9.09
C VAL A 120 -19.88 -0.10 -9.77
N GLN A 121 -21.04 -0.60 -9.34
CA GLN A 121 -22.34 -0.20 -9.89
C GLN A 121 -22.70 1.26 -9.61
N ARG A 122 -22.31 1.79 -8.45
CA ARG A 122 -22.57 3.19 -8.07
C ARG A 122 -21.55 4.17 -8.62
N SER A 123 -20.32 3.73 -8.83
CA SER A 123 -19.22 4.57 -9.33
C SER A 123 -19.52 5.21 -10.68
N ASP A 124 -20.40 4.63 -11.49
CA ASP A 124 -20.83 5.23 -12.76
C ASP A 124 -21.76 6.45 -12.57
N ALA A 125 -22.23 6.72 -11.34
CA ALA A 125 -23.17 7.79 -11.01
C ALA A 125 -22.69 8.78 -9.93
N ALA A 126 -21.55 8.54 -9.28
CA ALA A 126 -21.06 9.34 -8.15
C ALA A 126 -19.92 10.31 -8.54
N PRO A 127 -19.79 11.47 -7.87
CA PRO A 127 -18.65 12.36 -8.02
C PRO A 127 -17.32 11.68 -7.63
N PRO A 128 -16.18 12.14 -8.19
CA PRO A 128 -14.86 11.70 -7.75
C PRO A 128 -14.68 11.89 -6.24
N GLY A 129 -14.07 10.92 -5.56
CA GLY A 129 -13.82 10.93 -4.12
C GLY A 129 -14.93 10.34 -3.25
N GLU A 130 -16.15 10.17 -3.76
CA GLU A 130 -17.31 9.71 -2.96
C GLU A 130 -17.64 8.23 -3.11
N ALA A 131 -16.93 7.50 -3.99
CA ALA A 131 -17.17 6.09 -4.20
C ALA A 131 -16.80 5.26 -2.95
N GLU A 132 -17.80 4.91 -2.15
CA GLU A 132 -17.65 3.97 -1.03
C GLU A 132 -17.54 2.53 -1.53
N GLY A 133 -16.38 1.92 -1.30
CA GLY A 133 -16.12 0.51 -1.56
C GLY A 133 -15.18 -0.09 -0.53
N PRO A 134 -14.84 -1.38 -0.66
CA PRO A 134 -13.98 -2.03 0.31
C PRO A 134 -12.59 -1.40 0.28
N GLN A 135 -12.11 -1.04 1.47
CA GLN A 135 -10.79 -0.45 1.68
C GLN A 135 -9.76 -1.54 1.94
N PRO A 136 -8.54 -1.42 1.39
CA PRO A 136 -7.43 -2.28 1.76
C PRO A 136 -7.19 -2.26 3.27
N ARG A 137 -6.99 -3.44 3.86
CA ARG A 137 -6.67 -3.57 5.28
C ARG A 137 -5.16 -3.42 5.47
N PRO A 138 -4.70 -2.65 6.48
CA PRO A 138 -3.30 -2.66 6.83
C PRO A 138 -2.92 -4.02 7.43
N TYR A 139 -1.72 -4.49 7.14
CA TYR A 139 -1.18 -5.74 7.68
C TYR A 139 0.23 -5.58 8.26
N THR A 140 0.63 -4.33 8.52
CA THR A 140 1.90 -3.94 9.12
C THR A 140 2.19 -4.63 10.46
N LEU A 141 1.15 -4.90 11.24
CA LEU A 141 1.23 -5.48 12.60
C LEU A 141 0.61 -6.87 12.70
N ASP A 142 0.18 -7.42 11.57
CA ASP A 142 -0.36 -8.77 11.54
C ASP A 142 0.76 -9.79 11.72
N PRO A 143 0.49 -10.92 12.42
CA PRO A 143 1.47 -11.99 12.52
C PRO A 143 1.89 -12.43 11.12
N TRP A 144 3.19 -12.50 10.89
CA TRP A 144 3.73 -12.80 9.56
C TRP A 144 3.17 -14.12 9.02
N GLU A 145 2.97 -15.12 9.87
CA GLU A 145 2.39 -16.43 9.55
C GLU A 145 1.02 -16.31 8.87
N ARG A 146 0.23 -15.31 9.26
CA ARG A 146 -1.08 -15.02 8.68
C ARG A 146 -0.94 -14.28 7.36
N THR A 147 -0.21 -13.16 7.33
CA THR A 147 -0.06 -12.36 6.10
C THR A 147 0.59 -13.18 4.98
N LEU A 148 1.62 -13.96 5.30
CA LEU A 148 2.31 -14.89 4.40
C LEU A 148 1.40 -16.01 3.86
N ALA A 149 0.33 -16.35 4.59
CA ALA A 149 -0.65 -17.33 4.18
C ALA A 149 -1.74 -16.76 3.25
N SER A 150 -1.85 -15.43 3.15
CA SER A 150 -2.77 -14.76 2.22
C SER A 150 -2.50 -15.19 0.79
N ARG A 151 -3.57 -15.35 0.02
CA ARG A 151 -3.50 -15.71 -1.40
C ARG A 151 -3.14 -14.46 -2.19
N VAL A 152 -2.19 -14.57 -3.11
CA VAL A 152 -1.78 -13.43 -3.93
C VAL A 152 -2.31 -13.62 -5.33
N TRP A 153 -2.86 -12.59 -5.94
CA TRP A 153 -3.23 -12.60 -7.35
C TRP A 153 -2.40 -11.59 -8.13
N LEU A 154 -1.47 -12.06 -8.97
CA LEU A 154 -0.61 -11.20 -9.81
C LEU A 154 -0.97 -11.27 -11.29
N GLY A 155 -2.19 -11.73 -11.62
CA GLY A 155 -2.63 -11.89 -13.01
C GLY A 155 -2.83 -10.57 -13.76
N GLY A 156 -3.04 -10.68 -15.07
CA GLY A 156 -3.14 -9.55 -15.99
C GLY A 156 -1.83 -9.24 -16.73
N SER A 157 -1.81 -8.11 -17.44
CA SER A 157 -0.71 -7.66 -18.31
C SER A 157 0.53 -7.12 -17.58
N ARG A 158 0.64 -7.34 -16.26
CA ARG A 158 1.71 -6.80 -15.43
C ARG A 158 3.07 -7.35 -15.85
N CYS A 159 4.02 -6.45 -16.04
CA CYS A 159 5.39 -6.81 -16.37
C CYS A 159 6.13 -7.41 -15.17
N CYS A 160 7.30 -8.00 -15.41
CA CYS A 160 8.11 -8.59 -14.35
C CYS A 160 8.40 -7.60 -13.21
N ARG A 161 8.80 -6.36 -13.54
CA ARG A 161 9.10 -5.31 -12.56
C ARG A 161 7.92 -5.06 -11.62
N GLU A 162 6.72 -4.86 -12.16
CA GLU A 162 5.53 -4.58 -11.35
C GLU A 162 5.17 -5.73 -10.42
N ARG A 163 5.38 -6.98 -10.83
CA ARG A 163 5.17 -8.13 -9.93
C ARG A 163 6.14 -8.09 -8.75
N TYR A 164 7.40 -7.70 -8.98
CA TYR A 164 8.36 -7.49 -7.91
C TYR A 164 8.00 -6.29 -7.01
N LEU A 165 7.45 -5.20 -7.56
CA LEU A 165 6.98 -4.05 -6.76
C LEU A 165 5.88 -4.47 -5.78
N VAL A 166 4.92 -5.28 -6.23
CA VAL A 166 3.84 -5.78 -5.37
C VAL A 166 4.42 -6.63 -4.23
N LEU A 167 5.33 -7.54 -4.54
CA LEU A 167 5.99 -8.37 -3.52
C LEU A 167 6.87 -7.54 -2.57
N ALA A 168 7.60 -6.55 -3.10
CA ALA A 168 8.43 -5.64 -2.32
C ALA A 168 7.59 -4.80 -1.35
N SER A 169 6.46 -4.26 -1.82
CA SER A 169 5.51 -3.52 -1.00
C SER A 169 4.92 -4.38 0.11
N ALA A 170 4.48 -5.62 -0.19
CA ALA A 170 3.97 -6.53 0.84
C ALA A 170 5.04 -6.87 1.89
N PHE A 171 6.27 -7.16 1.45
CA PHE A 171 7.40 -7.41 2.34
C PHE A 171 7.71 -6.18 3.20
N TRP A 172 7.74 -4.99 2.61
CA TRP A 172 8.06 -3.75 3.29
C TRP A 172 7.02 -3.40 4.35
N GLU A 173 5.73 -3.48 4.02
CA GLU A 173 4.66 -3.21 4.98
C GLU A 173 4.74 -4.15 6.18
N MET A 174 4.97 -5.45 5.96
CA MET A 174 5.17 -6.42 7.05
C MET A 174 6.41 -6.15 7.93
N THR A 175 7.40 -5.45 7.39
CA THR A 175 8.70 -5.18 8.04
C THR A 175 8.88 -3.72 8.45
N TYR A 176 7.82 -2.91 8.38
CA TYR A 176 7.82 -1.46 8.65
C TYR A 176 8.50 -1.06 9.97
N PHE A 177 8.57 -1.98 10.96
CA PHE A 177 9.25 -1.77 12.25
C PHE A 177 10.71 -2.27 12.29
N GLY A 178 11.30 -2.50 11.13
CA GLY A 178 12.63 -3.08 10.94
C GLY A 178 12.57 -4.53 10.46
N PHE A 179 13.65 -4.95 9.80
CA PHE A 179 13.81 -6.25 9.17
C PHE A 179 13.91 -7.44 10.16
N GLU A 180 13.60 -7.24 11.43
CA GLU A 180 13.82 -8.24 12.50
C GLU A 180 12.48 -8.68 13.10
N TYR A 181 12.18 -9.98 13.00
CA TYR A 181 10.93 -10.57 13.47
C TYR A 181 10.66 -10.29 14.96
N GLU A 182 11.69 -10.39 15.81
CA GLU A 182 11.57 -10.15 17.26
C GLU A 182 11.15 -8.71 17.57
N ARG A 183 11.62 -7.72 16.79
CA ARG A 183 11.21 -6.32 16.97
C ARG A 183 9.74 -6.12 16.61
N VAL A 184 9.27 -6.75 15.53
CA VAL A 184 7.85 -6.72 15.16
C VAL A 184 6.99 -7.34 16.27
N CYS A 185 7.41 -8.49 16.82
CA CYS A 185 6.73 -9.15 17.93
C CYS A 185 6.68 -8.28 19.20
N ALA A 186 7.80 -7.66 19.58
CA ALA A 186 7.87 -6.77 20.75
C ALA A 186 6.93 -5.56 20.62
N ARG A 187 6.92 -4.90 19.45
CA ARG A 187 6.04 -3.75 19.19
C ARG A 187 4.56 -4.12 19.17
N ARG A 188 4.23 -5.30 18.64
CA ARG A 188 2.87 -5.84 18.71
C ARG A 188 2.42 -6.05 20.16
N ALA A 189 3.32 -6.50 21.03
CA ALA A 189 3.04 -6.62 22.46
C ALA A 189 2.82 -5.25 23.12
N GLU A 190 3.64 -4.25 22.80
CA GLU A 190 3.48 -2.86 23.27
C GLU A 190 2.13 -2.25 22.85
N GLU A 191 1.75 -2.39 21.58
CA GLU A 191 0.45 -1.87 21.10
C GLU A 191 -0.73 -2.60 21.73
N LYS A 192 -0.65 -3.93 21.87
CA LYS A 192 -1.69 -4.71 22.56
C LYS A 192 -1.82 -4.25 24.01
N ALA A 193 -0.72 -4.02 24.71
CA ALA A 193 -0.72 -3.47 26.06
C ALA A 193 -1.35 -2.08 26.09
N ARG A 194 -0.96 -1.18 25.17
CA ARG A 194 -1.52 0.17 25.07
C ARG A 194 -3.03 0.19 24.84
N ARG A 195 -3.57 -0.73 24.03
CA ARG A 195 -5.02 -0.88 23.80
C ARG A 195 -5.77 -1.39 25.04
N LEU A 196 -5.09 -2.14 25.93
CA LEU A 196 -5.68 -2.69 27.15
C LEU A 196 -5.69 -1.68 28.32
N VAL A 197 -4.81 -0.68 28.32
CA VAL A 197 -4.70 0.29 29.42
C VAL A 197 -5.75 1.42 29.35
N GLY A 198 -6.52 1.54 28.27
CA GLY A 198 -7.58 2.56 28.15
C GLY A 198 -7.02 3.99 28.04
N LYS A 199 -7.67 4.83 27.24
CA LYS A 199 -7.27 6.24 27.10
C LYS A 199 -8.54 7.08 26.97
N ASP A 200 -8.96 7.71 28.06
CA ASP A 200 -9.90 8.83 28.09
C ASP A 200 -9.11 10.13 28.40
N VAL A 201 -9.04 11.14 27.51
CA VAL A 201 -9.96 12.32 27.25
C VAL A 201 -9.46 13.54 28.07
N PRO A 202 -9.56 14.85 27.67
CA PRO A 202 -10.44 15.51 26.69
C PRO A 202 -9.78 16.47 25.67
N GLY A 203 -10.53 16.82 24.63
CA GLY A 203 -10.29 18.01 23.80
C GLY A 203 -11.55 18.88 23.76
N GLU A 204 -11.53 20.02 24.45
CA GLU A 204 -12.57 21.04 24.36
C GLU A 204 -12.29 22.01 23.20
N ARG A 205 -13.14 21.86 22.17
CA ARG A 205 -13.98 22.84 21.44
C ARG A 205 -13.43 24.16 20.82
N PRO A 206 -14.14 24.65 19.77
CA PRO A 206 -13.60 25.52 18.72
C PRO A 206 -13.92 27.00 18.94
N SER A 207 -13.22 27.87 18.22
CA SER A 207 -13.67 29.25 17.95
C SER A 207 -13.26 29.69 16.55
N GLU A 208 -14.18 30.37 15.87
CA GLU A 208 -14.03 30.98 14.54
C GLU A 208 -14.18 32.54 14.60
N PRO A 209 -13.79 33.29 13.54
CA PRO A 209 -13.17 34.64 13.56
C PRO A 209 -14.19 35.79 13.27
N PRO A 210 -13.88 37.09 12.91
CA PRO A 210 -12.63 37.64 12.35
C PRO A 210 -12.20 39.10 12.69
N ARG A 211 -10.92 39.42 12.41
CA ARG A 211 -10.39 40.68 11.84
C ARG A 211 -9.22 40.30 10.93
N THR A 212 -8.94 41.03 9.84
CA THR A 212 -8.11 40.59 8.71
C THR A 212 -6.63 40.34 9.04
N VAL A 213 -6.37 39.18 9.68
CA VAL A 213 -5.05 38.59 9.92
C VAL A 213 -4.27 38.40 8.61
N SER A 214 -4.97 38.36 7.46
CA SER A 214 -4.36 38.29 6.14
C SER A 214 -3.43 39.47 5.84
N ASP A 215 -3.80 40.71 6.17
CA ASP A 215 -2.98 41.88 5.80
C ASP A 215 -1.70 41.96 6.63
N GLU A 216 -1.77 41.56 7.91
CA GLU A 216 -0.63 41.53 8.82
C GLU A 216 0.32 40.36 8.51
N ARG A 217 -0.23 39.19 8.16
CA ARG A 217 0.56 38.05 7.66
C ARG A 217 1.19 38.33 6.31
N ARG A 218 0.50 39.05 5.41
CA ARG A 218 1.04 39.46 4.11
C ARG A 218 2.24 40.40 4.27
N ARG A 219 2.14 41.43 5.13
CA ARG A 219 3.27 42.32 5.43
C ARG A 219 4.44 41.60 6.11
N GLN A 220 4.18 40.65 7.00
CA GLN A 220 5.24 39.83 7.60
C GLN A 220 5.90 38.93 6.55
N ALA A 221 5.13 38.28 5.68
CA ALA A 221 5.63 37.45 4.59
C ALA A 221 6.51 38.25 3.62
N GLU A 222 6.06 39.46 3.22
CA GLU A 222 6.85 40.41 2.42
C GLU A 222 8.16 40.80 3.12
N GLY A 223 8.13 41.02 4.44
CA GLY A 223 9.31 41.28 5.26
C GLY A 223 10.32 40.12 5.33
N PHE A 224 9.86 38.88 5.10
CA PHE A 224 10.71 37.69 4.94
C PHE A 224 11.08 37.40 3.47
N GLY A 225 10.72 38.28 2.53
CA GLY A 225 10.96 38.08 1.10
C GLY A 225 10.09 37.01 0.45
N LEU A 226 8.98 36.63 1.09
CA LEU A 226 8.01 35.67 0.56
C LEU A 226 7.03 36.41 -0.35
N VAL A 227 6.91 35.92 -1.59
CA VAL A 227 6.02 36.50 -2.61
C VAL A 227 4.72 35.70 -2.66
N GLU A 228 3.60 36.38 -2.90
CA GLU A 228 2.30 35.72 -3.14
C GLU A 228 2.43 34.78 -4.37
N PRO A 229 2.11 33.47 -4.23
CA PRO A 229 2.18 32.54 -5.34
C PRO A 229 1.33 33.02 -6.51
N ASP A 230 1.80 32.85 -7.75
CA ASP A 230 1.04 33.24 -8.92
C ASP A 230 -0.31 32.50 -8.94
N ARG A 231 -1.38 33.22 -9.26
CA ARG A 231 -2.72 32.65 -9.36
C ARG A 231 -2.77 31.52 -10.38
N PHE A 232 -2.02 31.61 -11.48
CA PHE A 232 -1.91 30.52 -12.45
C PHE A 232 -1.19 29.30 -11.88
N GLU A 233 -0.21 29.48 -11.00
CA GLU A 233 0.47 28.37 -10.31
C GLU A 233 -0.46 27.68 -9.30
N LEU A 234 -1.31 28.45 -8.61
CA LEU A 234 -2.34 27.91 -7.71
C LEU A 234 -3.40 27.11 -8.49
N ASP A 235 -3.96 27.70 -9.55
CA ASP A 235 -4.96 27.04 -10.39
C ASP A 235 -4.39 25.76 -11.06
N TYR A 236 -3.13 25.80 -11.50
CA TYR A 236 -2.42 24.63 -12.03
C TYR A 236 -2.25 23.54 -10.96
N ARG A 237 -1.84 23.91 -9.74
CA ARG A 237 -1.68 22.97 -8.64
C ARG A 237 -3.01 22.32 -8.25
N ASP A 238 -4.08 23.09 -8.18
CA ASP A 238 -5.42 22.59 -7.86
C ASP A 238 -5.92 21.63 -8.95
N SER A 239 -5.67 21.95 -10.23
CA SER A 239 -5.95 21.04 -11.35
C SER A 239 -5.20 19.71 -11.20
N MET A 240 -3.93 19.75 -10.79
CA MET A 240 -3.12 18.56 -10.56
C MET A 240 -3.62 17.74 -9.36
N ILE A 241 -4.07 18.38 -8.28
CA ILE A 241 -4.68 17.70 -7.13
C ILE A 241 -5.94 16.95 -7.57
N VAL A 242 -6.83 17.61 -8.31
CA VAL A 242 -8.05 17.00 -8.86
C VAL A 242 -7.69 15.83 -9.78
N ARG A 243 -6.66 15.98 -10.63
CA ARG A 243 -6.22 14.90 -11.51
C ARG A 243 -5.70 13.69 -10.74
N VAL A 244 -4.92 13.90 -9.68
CA VAL A 244 -4.43 12.80 -8.83
C VAL A 244 -5.57 12.13 -8.07
N ALA A 245 -6.56 12.88 -7.60
CA ALA A 245 -7.76 12.29 -7.00
C ALA A 245 -8.49 11.37 -7.99
N GLN A 246 -8.73 11.84 -9.22
CA GLN A 246 -9.36 11.03 -10.27
C GLN A 246 -8.57 9.75 -10.58
N LEU A 247 -7.25 9.84 -10.73
CA LEU A 247 -6.39 8.67 -11.00
C LEU A 247 -6.45 7.65 -9.86
N ASN A 248 -6.50 8.12 -8.60
CA ASN A 248 -6.64 7.24 -7.45
C ASN A 248 -8.05 6.62 -7.37
N ASP A 249 -9.10 7.32 -7.81
CA ASP A 249 -10.46 6.77 -7.87
C ASP A 249 -10.57 5.67 -8.92
N ASP A 250 -10.03 5.93 -10.12
CA ASP A 250 -9.95 4.95 -11.21
C ASP A 250 -9.18 3.70 -10.76
N SER A 251 -8.08 3.89 -10.04
CA SER A 251 -7.30 2.78 -9.48
C SER A 251 -8.06 1.99 -8.41
N ARG A 252 -8.82 2.65 -7.52
CA ARG A 252 -9.67 1.94 -6.55
C ARG A 252 -10.76 1.13 -7.26
N LYS A 253 -11.39 1.69 -8.30
CA LYS A 253 -12.35 0.97 -9.13
C LYS A 253 -11.72 -0.24 -9.82
N ALA A 254 -10.51 -0.08 -10.37
CA ALA A 254 -9.75 -1.18 -10.98
C ALA A 254 -9.42 -2.30 -9.97
N LEU A 255 -9.07 -1.95 -8.73
CA LEU A 255 -8.84 -2.90 -7.65
C LEU A 255 -10.12 -3.69 -7.32
N TRP A 256 -11.27 -3.03 -7.25
CA TRP A 256 -12.56 -3.70 -7.01
C TRP A 256 -12.95 -4.63 -8.15
N LEU A 257 -12.77 -4.19 -9.40
CA LEU A 257 -12.99 -5.02 -10.59
C LEU A 257 -12.09 -6.26 -10.56
N LEU A 258 -10.84 -6.11 -10.11
CA LEU A 258 -9.91 -7.23 -9.95
C LEU A 258 -10.37 -8.20 -8.86
N LEU A 259 -10.85 -7.71 -7.72
CA LEU A 259 -11.44 -8.57 -6.68
C LEU A 259 -12.64 -9.36 -7.22
N LEU A 260 -13.53 -8.70 -7.98
CA LEU A 260 -14.69 -9.35 -8.60
C LEU A 260 -14.27 -10.40 -9.63
N ASP A 261 -13.24 -10.13 -10.44
CA ASP A 261 -12.71 -11.08 -11.40
C ASP A 261 -12.16 -12.34 -10.71
N VAL A 262 -11.31 -12.15 -9.70
CA VAL A 262 -10.74 -13.27 -8.92
C VAL A 262 -11.84 -14.06 -8.22
N ALA A 263 -12.81 -13.38 -7.61
CA ALA A 263 -13.95 -14.04 -6.97
C ALA A 263 -14.76 -14.87 -7.97
N ARG A 264 -14.98 -14.38 -9.20
CA ARG A 264 -15.67 -15.11 -10.26
C ARG A 264 -14.93 -16.38 -10.63
N ARG A 265 -13.62 -16.30 -10.87
CA ARG A 265 -12.78 -17.47 -11.20
C ARG A 265 -12.77 -18.52 -10.08
N LEU A 266 -12.94 -18.09 -8.83
CA LEU A 266 -13.01 -18.96 -7.65
C LEU A 266 -14.41 -19.52 -7.35
N GLY A 267 -15.44 -19.16 -8.14
CA GLY A 267 -16.84 -19.53 -7.87
C GLY A 267 -17.39 -18.89 -6.58
N LYS A 268 -16.96 -17.65 -6.30
CA LYS A 268 -17.33 -16.86 -5.11
C LYS A 268 -18.05 -15.54 -5.44
N ALA A 269 -18.31 -15.28 -6.72
CA ALA A 269 -19.01 -14.09 -7.20
C ALA A 269 -20.47 -14.40 -7.57
#